data_AF-A0A377XKI9-F1
#
_entry.id   AF-A0A377XKI9-F1
#
_cell.length_a   1.000
_cell.length_b   1.000
_cell.length_c   1.000
_cell.angle_alpha   90.00
_cell.angle_beta   90.00
_cell.angle_gamma   90.00
#
_symmetry.space_group_name_H-M   'P 1'
#
loop_
_entity.id
_entity.type
_entity.pdbx_description
1 polymer ?
#
loop_
_entity_poly.entity_id
_entity_poly.type
_entity_poly.pdbx_seq_one_letter_code
_entity_poly.pdbx_strand_id
1 'polypeptide(L)'
;MEQDLADWMQMGNQILDKPHHTMPSGLKFELAAETPLLMILFNTLSQRIYQRYPQALIRLRNWDYDSLDAIIRGEVDIGFCGRESHRSRVSC
;
A
#
# COMPACT_ATOMS: atom_id res chain seq x y z
N MET A 1 14.23 29.23 10.52
CA MET A 1 13.38 29.10 9.32
C MET A 1 14.18 28.71 8.08
N GLU A 2 15.14 29.52 7.61
CA GLU A 2 16.02 29.10 6.49
C GLU A 2 16.91 27.89 6.84
N GLN A 3 17.40 27.86 8.08
CA GLN A 3 18.22 26.76 8.61
C GLN A 3 17.43 25.45 8.67
N ASP A 4 16.17 25.50 9.11
CA ASP A 4 15.29 24.33 9.15
C ASP A 4 15.03 23.78 7.74
N LEU A 5 14.84 24.66 6.75
CA LEU A 5 14.63 24.25 5.35
C LEU A 5 15.88 23.60 4.75
N ALA A 6 17.07 24.13 5.07
CA ALA A 6 18.34 23.55 4.64
C ALA A 6 18.53 22.14 5.24
N ASP A 7 18.20 21.97 6.52
CA ASP A 7 18.24 20.67 7.20
C ASP A 7 17.25 19.66 6.58
N TRP A 8 16.03 20.12 6.26
CA TRP A 8 15.03 19.30 5.55
C TRP A 8 15.49 18.86 4.16
N MET A 9 16.09 19.76 3.38
CA MET A 9 16.62 19.46 2.05
C MET A 9 17.82 18.50 2.13
N GLN A 10 18.68 18.66 3.13
CA GLN A 10 19.80 17.76 3.39
C GLN A 10 19.33 16.36 3.77
N MET A 11 18.31 16.23 4.64
CA MET A 11 17.69 14.94 4.94
C MET A 11 17.04 14.30 3.72
N GLY A 12 16.36 15.10 2.88
CA GLY A 12 15.77 14.64 1.62
C GLY A 12 16.82 14.04 0.68
N ASN A 13 17.95 14.73 0.49
CA ASN A 13 19.04 14.24 -0.35
C ASN A 13 19.68 12.95 0.21
N GLN A 14 19.82 12.82 1.53
CA GLN A 14 20.33 11.59 2.16
C GLN A 14 19.39 10.39 1.98
N ILE A 15 18.08 10.61 1.90
CA ILE A 15 17.10 9.55 1.61
C ILE A 15 17.22 9.11 0.14
N LEU A 16 17.46 10.06 -0.77
CA LEU A 16 17.63 9.80 -2.20
C LEU A 16 18.98 9.13 -2.53
N ASP A 17 20.04 9.48 -1.81
CA ASP A 17 21.39 8.92 -1.99
C ASP A 17 21.56 7.51 -1.37
N LYS A 18 20.60 7.03 -0.58
CA LYS A 18 20.63 5.64 -0.11
C LYS A 18 20.55 4.73 -1.33
N PRO A 19 21.55 3.86 -1.56
CA PRO A 19 21.53 2.99 -2.72
C PRO A 19 20.26 2.16 -2.69
N HIS A 20 19.42 2.29 -3.72
CA HIS A 20 18.32 1.35 -4.00
C HIS A 20 18.81 -0.10 -4.26
N HIS A 21 20.10 -0.37 -4.01
CA HIS A 21 20.81 -1.59 -4.35
C HIS A 21 20.65 -2.69 -3.30
N THR A 22 20.32 -2.34 -2.05
CA THR A 22 19.87 -3.33 -1.07
C THR A 22 18.35 -3.43 -1.17
N MET A 23 17.86 -4.45 -1.87
CA MET A 23 16.44 -4.80 -1.78
C MET A 23 16.11 -5.11 -0.33
N PRO A 24 15.11 -4.44 0.27
CA PRO A 24 14.70 -4.76 1.62
C PRO A 24 14.23 -6.22 1.65
N SER A 25 14.80 -7.02 2.55
CA SER A 25 14.33 -8.38 2.79
C SER A 25 13.12 -8.36 3.72
N GLY A 26 12.19 -9.30 3.53
CA GLY A 26 11.03 -9.46 4.41
C GLY A 26 9.91 -8.42 4.22
N LEU A 27 9.84 -7.77 3.05
CA LEU A 27 8.72 -6.86 2.73
C LEU A 27 7.39 -7.57 2.86
N LYS A 28 6.43 -6.92 3.50
CA LYS A 28 5.08 -7.40 3.66
C LYS A 28 4.13 -6.36 3.05
N PHE A 29 3.24 -6.83 2.19
CA PHE A 29 2.18 -6.04 1.57
C PHE A 29 0.85 -6.47 2.19
N GLU A 30 0.23 -5.61 2.98
CA GLU A 30 -1.12 -5.77 3.51
C GLU A 30 -2.10 -5.03 2.59
N LEU A 31 -2.80 -5.78 1.75
CA LEU A 31 -3.72 -5.21 0.76
C LEU A 31 -5.17 -5.54 1.14
N ALA A 32 -6.05 -4.56 1.01
CA ALA A 32 -7.50 -4.77 1.06
C ALA A 32 -8.08 -4.64 -0.35
N ALA A 33 -8.97 -5.54 -0.74
CA ALA A 33 -9.59 -5.45 -2.07
C ALA A 33 -11.00 -6.02 -2.10
N GLU A 34 -11.88 -5.41 -2.91
CA GLU A 34 -13.16 -6.03 -3.28
C GLU A 34 -12.89 -7.28 -4.13
N THR A 35 -13.64 -8.36 -3.91
CA THR A 35 -13.43 -9.66 -4.58
C THR A 35 -13.37 -9.55 -6.12
N PRO A 36 -14.24 -8.79 -6.81
CA PRO A 36 -14.16 -8.67 -8.26
C PRO A 36 -12.85 -8.02 -8.75
N LEU A 37 -12.36 -7.01 -8.03
CA LEU A 37 -11.11 -6.34 -8.36
C LEU A 37 -9.90 -7.24 -8.10
N LEU A 38 -9.95 -8.03 -7.02
CA LEU A 38 -8.93 -9.01 -6.72
C LEU A 38 -8.79 -10.03 -7.86
N MET A 39 -9.91 -10.59 -8.35
CA MET A 39 -9.90 -11.58 -9.42
C MET A 39 -9.25 -11.09 -10.71
N ILE A 40 -9.37 -9.79 -11.01
CA ILE A 40 -8.86 -9.19 -12.24
C ILE A 40 -7.40 -8.74 -12.09
N LEU A 41 -7.05 -8.11 -10.96
CA LEU A 41 -5.76 -7.43 -10.78
C LEU A 41 -4.70 -8.31 -10.10
N PHE A 42 -5.11 -9.23 -9.22
CA PHE A 42 -4.19 -9.86 -8.27
C PHE A 42 -3.05 -10.62 -8.94
N ASN A 43 -3.33 -11.35 -10.01
CA ASN A 43 -2.31 -12.12 -10.71
C ASN A 43 -1.20 -11.21 -11.27
N THR A 44 -1.58 -10.16 -11.99
CA THR A 44 -0.60 -9.21 -12.56
C THR A 44 0.15 -8.43 -11.49
N LEU A 45 -0.54 -7.99 -10.42
CA LEU A 45 0.07 -7.24 -9.33
C LEU A 45 1.07 -8.09 -8.54
N SER A 46 0.67 -9.30 -8.15
CA SER A 46 1.53 -10.22 -7.40
C SER A 46 2.77 -10.61 -8.20
N GLN A 47 2.63 -10.88 -9.51
CA GLN A 47 3.78 -11.14 -10.39
C GLN A 47 4.76 -9.98 -10.42
N ARG A 48 4.29 -8.74 -10.56
CA ARG A 48 5.16 -7.55 -10.53
C ARG A 48 5.84 -7.36 -9.18
N ILE A 49 5.12 -7.61 -8.09
CA ILE A 49 5.69 -7.55 -6.74
C ILE A 49 6.78 -8.60 -6.59
N TYR A 50 6.55 -9.86 -6.95
CA TYR A 50 7.57 -10.91 -6.81
C TYR A 50 8.76 -10.74 -7.76
N GLN A 51 8.55 -10.20 -8.96
CA GLN A 51 9.65 -9.84 -9.87
C GLN A 51 10.56 -8.77 -9.27
N ARG A 52 9.98 -7.79 -8.57
CA ARG A 52 10.73 -6.69 -7.93
C ARG A 52 11.20 -7.04 -6.52
N TYR A 53 10.51 -7.90 -5.79
CA TYR A 53 10.76 -8.25 -4.40
C TYR A 53 10.54 -9.76 -4.21
N PRO A 54 11.52 -10.61 -4.58
CA PRO A 54 11.35 -12.06 -4.62
C PRO A 54 11.02 -12.73 -3.27
N GLN A 55 11.30 -12.05 -2.16
CA GLN A 55 11.06 -12.53 -0.79
C GLN A 55 9.91 -11.79 -0.11
N ALA A 56 9.08 -11.07 -0.87
CA ALA A 56 7.93 -10.37 -0.32
C ALA A 56 6.84 -11.35 0.14
N LEU A 57 6.05 -10.94 1.14
CA LEU A 57 4.82 -11.60 1.53
C LEU A 57 3.65 -10.70 1.15
N ILE A 58 2.68 -11.23 0.41
CA ILE A 58 1.44 -10.52 0.11
C ILE A 58 0.33 -11.11 0.98
N ARG A 59 -0.32 -10.28 1.79
CA ARG A 59 -1.53 -10.61 2.53
C ARG A 59 -2.71 -9.85 1.94
N LEU A 60 -3.80 -10.57 1.77
CA LEU A 60 -5.05 -10.04 1.25
C LEU A 60 -6.11 -10.12 2.32
N ARG A 61 -6.90 -9.06 2.44
CA ARG A 61 -8.18 -9.07 3.14
C ARG A 61 -9.27 -8.50 2.24
N ASN A 62 -10.52 -8.85 2.54
CA ASN A 62 -11.65 -8.29 1.82
C ASN A 62 -11.77 -6.81 2.14
N TRP A 63 -12.19 -6.03 1.13
CA TRP A 63 -12.65 -4.67 1.36
C TRP A 63 -14.04 -4.68 2.01
N ASP A 64 -14.16 -4.00 3.13
CA ASP A 64 -15.35 -3.88 3.97
C ASP A 64 -15.40 -2.51 4.67
N TYR A 65 -16.37 -2.31 5.58
CA TYR A 65 -16.55 -1.04 6.29
C TYR A 65 -15.39 -0.68 7.21
N ASP A 66 -14.61 -1.65 7.68
CA ASP A 66 -13.46 -1.44 8.58
C ASP A 66 -12.18 -1.16 7.79
N SER A 67 -12.20 -1.30 6.46
CA SER A 67 -11.01 -1.19 5.61
C SER A 67 -10.41 0.21 5.58
N LEU A 68 -11.22 1.27 5.66
CA LEU A 68 -10.72 2.64 5.79
C LEU A 68 -10.02 2.86 7.14
N ASP A 69 -10.63 2.37 8.23
CA ASP A 69 -10.05 2.44 9.56
C ASP A 69 -8.73 1.65 9.63
N ALA A 70 -8.67 0.49 8.98
CA ALA A 70 -7.45 -0.31 8.89
C ALA A 70 -6.32 0.41 8.14
N ILE A 71 -6.64 1.18 7.09
CA ILE A 71 -5.67 2.04 6.40
C ILE A 71 -5.19 3.17 7.32
N ILE A 72 -6.12 3.86 8.00
CA ILE A 72 -5.79 4.96 8.93
C ILE A 72 -4.88 4.48 10.07
N ARG A 73 -5.09 3.24 10.54
CA ARG A 73 -4.26 2.60 11.59
C ARG A 73 -2.94 2.02 11.08
N GLY A 74 -2.71 2.00 9.76
CA GLY A 74 -1.52 1.39 9.16
C GLY A 74 -1.52 -0.14 9.21
N GLU A 75 -2.67 -0.77 9.39
CA GLU A 75 -2.84 -2.23 9.34
C GLU A 75 -2.99 -2.75 7.90
N VAL A 76 -3.42 -1.87 6.99
CA VAL A 76 -3.51 -2.08 5.54
C VAL A 76 -2.69 -0.98 4.87
N ASP A 77 -1.84 -1.37 3.93
CA ASP A 77 -1.00 -0.45 3.18
C ASP A 77 -1.81 0.26 2.08
N ILE A 78 -2.60 -0.52 1.32
CA ILE A 78 -3.33 -0.04 0.14
C ILE A 78 -4.67 -0.77 -0.01
N GLY A 79 -5.71 0.00 -0.33
CA GLY A 79 -7.06 -0.48 -0.65
C GLY A 79 -7.40 -0.42 -2.14
N PHE A 80 -8.05 -1.47 -2.67
CA PHE A 80 -8.62 -1.53 -4.01
C PHE A 80 -10.14 -1.73 -3.93
N CYS A 81 -10.89 -0.66 -4.09
CA CYS A 81 -12.34 -0.69 -4.16
C CYS A 81 -12.84 0.00 -5.42
N GLY A 82 -14.07 -0.31 -5.83
CA GLY A 82 -14.80 0.51 -6.79
C GLY A 82 -14.99 1.93 -6.27
N ARG A 83 -15.73 2.77 -7.00
CA ARG A 83 -16.14 4.08 -6.46
C ARG A 83 -16.84 3.83 -5.14
N GLU A 84 -16.22 4.29 -4.05
CA GLU A 84 -16.81 4.27 -2.72
C GLU A 84 -18.07 5.13 -2.76
N SER A 85 -19.17 4.47 -3.09
CA SER A 85 -20.47 5.08 -3.14
C SER A 85 -20.97 4.94 -1.72
N HIS A 86 -21.07 6.07 -1.01
CA HIS A 86 -21.63 6.13 0.33
C HIS A 86 -23.06 5.58 0.28
N ARG A 87 -23.20 4.26 0.35
CA ARG A 87 -24.49 3.60 0.32
C ARG A 87 -25.03 3.80 1.71
N SER A 88 -25.74 4.91 1.92
CA SER A 88 -26.66 5.04 3.03
C SER A 88 -27.50 3.77 3.04
N ARG A 89 -27.29 2.96 4.07
CA ARG A 89 -27.88 1.66 4.33
C ARG A 89 -29.33 1.59 3.82
N VAL A 90 -29.55 0.89 2.71
CA VAL A 90 -30.89 0.41 2.34
C VAL A 90 -30.80 -1.09 2.20
N SER A 91 -31.24 -1.75 3.26
CA SER A 91 -31.81 -3.10 3.17
C SER A 91 -33.05 -3.02 2.28
N CYS A 92 -33.03 -3.75 1.16
CA CYS A 92 -34.22 -4.25 0.49
C CYS A 92 -34.05 -5.76 0.35
#